data_AF-A0A091C1W0-F1
#
_entry.id   AF-A0A091C1W0-F1
#
_cell.length_a   1.000
_cell.length_b   1.000
_cell.length_c   1.000
_cell.angle_alpha   90.00
_cell.angle_beta   90.00
_cell.angle_gamma   90.00
#
_symmetry.space_group_name_H-M   'P 1'
#
loop_
_entity.id
_entity.type
_entity.pdbx_description
1 polymer ?
#
loop_
_entity_poly.entity_id
_entity_poly.type
_entity_poly.pdbx_seq_one_letter_code
_entity_poly.pdbx_strand_id
1 'polypeptide(L)'
;MCRVCAAKEQAEAQRAVHQEIIGRQFGRLTVTGWTKAKNNRTMYTCNCTCGNQTTVGYTDLITGKKSSCGCLRKDESSKRIEQTYEPMYKKQNKARIDGTIAYGLDAKVSKNSKTGIKGVSKNKKGKYRAYINLARKQHHLGVFDTLEEAKEARNKAEKEFYDPILKKYKDK
;
A
#
# COMPACT_ATOMS: atom_id res chain seq x y z
N MET A 1 51.38 -17.82 -16.80
CA MET A 1 50.80 -17.30 -15.53
C MET A 1 49.72 -18.26 -15.05
N CYS A 2 49.75 -18.69 -13.79
CA CYS A 2 48.80 -19.67 -13.24
C CYS A 2 47.45 -19.00 -12.92
N ARG A 3 46.32 -19.68 -13.20
CA ARG A 3 44.94 -19.18 -12.94
C ARG A 3 44.70 -18.72 -11.51
N VAL A 4 45.44 -19.29 -10.56
CA VAL A 4 45.38 -18.95 -9.12
C VAL A 4 45.99 -17.57 -8.82
N CYS A 5 47.03 -17.17 -9.56
CA CYS A 5 47.67 -15.87 -9.39
C CYS A 5 46.78 -14.73 -9.91
N ALA A 6 46.15 -14.93 -11.08
CA ALA A 6 45.22 -13.95 -11.66
C ALA A 6 43.96 -13.75 -10.80
N ALA A 7 43.47 -14.81 -10.15
CA ALA A 7 42.34 -14.74 -9.22
C ALA A 7 42.68 -14.01 -7.90
N LYS A 8 43.94 -14.09 -7.44
CA LYS A 8 44.44 -13.35 -6.27
C LYS A 8 44.54 -11.85 -6.56
N GLU A 9 45.11 -11.46 -7.70
CA GLU A 9 45.21 -10.05 -8.11
C GLU A 9 43.83 -9.40 -8.28
N GLN A 10 42.87 -10.11 -8.88
CA GLN A 10 41.50 -9.62 -9.02
C GLN A 10 40.77 -9.44 -7.67
N ALA A 11 41.05 -10.30 -6.68
CA ALA A 11 40.47 -10.21 -5.35
C ALA A 11 41.06 -9.04 -4.52
N GLU A 12 42.34 -8.72 -4.72
CA GLU A 12 43.02 -7.58 -4.09
C GLU A 12 42.57 -6.25 -4.69
N ALA A 13 42.45 -6.15 -6.01
CA ALA A 13 41.93 -4.96 -6.69
C ALA A 13 40.47 -4.65 -6.29
N GLN A 14 39.61 -5.67 -6.16
CA GLN A 14 38.23 -5.50 -5.68
C GLN A 14 38.16 -5.04 -4.22
N ARG A 15 39.12 -5.45 -3.37
CA ARG A 15 39.21 -5.04 -1.96
C ARG A 15 39.50 -3.53 -1.83
N ALA A 16 40.42 -3.00 -2.64
CA ALA A 16 40.75 -1.57 -2.65
C ALA A 16 39.53 -0.71 -3.00
N VAL A 17 38.78 -1.09 -4.05
CA VAL A 17 37.56 -0.38 -4.47
C VAL A 17 36.50 -0.37 -3.37
N HIS A 18 36.30 -1.49 -2.68
CA HIS A 18 35.33 -1.55 -1.57
C HIS A 18 35.75 -0.70 -0.37
N GLN A 19 37.06 -0.51 -0.17
CA GLN A 19 37.61 0.26 0.94
C GLN A 19 37.49 1.78 0.70
N GLU A 20 37.59 2.26 -0.54
CA GLU A 20 37.35 3.66 -0.91
C GLU A 20 35.89 4.11 -0.75
N ILE A 21 34.96 3.15 -0.80
CA ILE A 21 33.53 3.41 -0.68
C ILE A 21 33.11 3.55 0.79
N ILE A 22 33.89 3.00 1.73
CA ILE A 22 33.66 3.17 3.17
C ILE A 22 33.80 4.65 3.52
N GLY A 23 32.83 5.19 4.28
CA GLY A 23 32.76 6.60 4.63
C GLY A 23 32.07 7.48 3.59
N ARG A 24 31.88 7.01 2.35
CA ARG A 24 31.11 7.76 1.34
C ARG A 24 29.62 7.73 1.63
N GLN A 25 28.96 8.85 1.29
CA GLN A 25 27.53 9.04 1.45
C GLN A 25 26.81 8.94 0.11
N PHE A 26 25.76 8.13 0.06
CA PHE A 26 24.87 7.94 -1.08
C PHE A 26 23.44 8.30 -0.65
N GLY A 27 23.01 9.51 -0.99
CA GLY A 27 21.75 10.07 -0.51
C GLY A 27 21.76 10.21 1.01
N ARG A 28 20.94 9.43 1.72
CA ARG A 28 20.89 9.40 3.20
C ARG A 28 21.71 8.27 3.82
N LEU A 29 22.41 7.46 3.02
CA LEU A 29 23.16 6.29 3.47
C LEU A 29 24.66 6.55 3.48
N THR A 30 25.28 6.45 4.65
CA THR A 30 26.73 6.48 4.81
C THR A 30 27.25 5.05 4.95
N VAL A 31 28.18 4.65 4.10
CA VAL A 31 28.74 3.28 4.12
C VAL A 31 29.67 3.14 5.32
N THR A 32 29.41 2.15 6.17
CA THR A 32 30.26 1.85 7.34
C THR A 32 31.07 0.58 7.20
N GLY A 33 30.70 -0.31 6.28
CA GLY A 33 31.46 -1.52 5.99
C GLY A 33 30.85 -2.32 4.84
N TRP A 34 31.47 -3.45 4.53
CA TRP A 34 30.97 -4.38 3.52
C TRP A 34 31.21 -5.83 3.92
N THR A 35 30.42 -6.73 3.35
CA THR A 35 30.50 -8.18 3.55
C THR A 35 30.16 -8.90 2.26
N LYS A 36 30.67 -10.13 2.09
CA LYS A 36 30.25 -11.02 1.00
C LYS A 36 29.10 -11.87 1.49
N ALA A 37 27.95 -11.78 0.83
CA ALA A 37 26.82 -12.67 1.09
C ALA A 37 27.13 -14.11 0.63
N LYS A 38 26.32 -15.08 1.08
CA LYS A 38 26.46 -16.51 0.73
C LYS A 38 26.47 -16.78 -0.78
N ASN A 39 25.86 -15.91 -1.57
CA ASN A 39 25.84 -15.97 -3.04
C ASN A 39 26.98 -15.19 -3.71
N ASN A 40 28.06 -14.90 -2.97
CA ASN A 40 29.23 -14.15 -3.41
C ASN A 40 28.94 -12.71 -3.88
N ARG A 41 27.78 -12.15 -3.53
CA ARG A 41 27.46 -10.73 -3.80
C ARG A 41 28.06 -9.84 -2.72
N THR A 42 28.67 -8.72 -3.14
CA THR A 42 29.12 -7.68 -2.22
C THR A 42 27.92 -6.89 -1.70
N MET A 43 27.82 -6.85 -0.38
CA MET A 43 26.79 -6.16 0.37
C MET A 43 27.44 -5.11 1.27
N TYR A 44 26.99 -3.86 1.19
CA TYR A 44 27.44 -2.77 2.04
C TYR A 44 26.50 -2.61 3.22
N THR A 45 27.07 -2.45 4.40
CA THR A 45 26.36 -1.99 5.59
C THR A 45 26.41 -0.47 5.59
N CYS A 46 25.25 0.16 5.65
CA CYS A 46 25.11 1.60 5.62
C CYS A 46 24.31 2.10 6.82
N ASN A 47 24.80 3.15 7.47
CA ASN A 47 24.04 3.90 8.46
C ASN A 47 23.25 4.99 7.74
N CYS A 48 21.97 5.09 8.03
CA CYS A 48 21.13 6.13 7.46
C CYS A 48 21.07 7.35 8.39
N THR A 49 20.92 8.54 7.83
CA THR A 49 20.64 9.76 8.62
C THR A 49 19.36 9.67 9.47
N CYS A 50 18.49 8.70 9.18
CA CYS A 50 17.32 8.33 9.98
C CYS A 50 17.67 7.64 11.32
N GLY A 51 18.95 7.32 11.57
CA GLY A 51 19.43 6.54 12.71
C GLY A 51 19.39 5.01 12.51
N ASN A 52 18.66 4.51 11.51
CA ASN A 52 18.61 3.07 11.22
C ASN A 52 19.77 2.62 10.32
N GLN A 53 20.14 1.35 10.46
CA GLN A 53 21.10 0.69 9.59
C GLN A 53 20.39 -0.13 8.51
N THR A 54 20.99 -0.22 7.33
CA THR A 54 20.52 -1.11 6.26
C THR A 54 21.68 -1.73 5.50
N THR A 55 21.45 -2.93 4.95
CA THR A 55 22.36 -3.55 4.00
C THR A 55 21.90 -3.29 2.56
N VAL A 56 22.83 -2.98 1.66
CA VAL A 56 22.57 -2.60 0.25
C VAL A 56 23.57 -3.30 -0.67
N GLY A 57 23.13 -3.80 -1.82
CA GLY A 57 24.06 -4.32 -2.83
C GLY A 57 24.82 -3.19 -3.53
N TYR A 58 26.03 -3.46 -4.04
CA TYR A 58 26.85 -2.48 -4.74
C TYR A 58 26.09 -1.70 -5.83
N THR A 59 25.40 -2.41 -6.72
CA THR A 59 24.67 -1.82 -7.85
C THR A 59 23.57 -0.87 -7.38
N ASP A 60 22.78 -1.26 -6.38
CA ASP A 60 21.67 -0.43 -5.88
C ASP A 60 22.15 0.83 -5.16
N LEU A 61 23.34 0.76 -4.54
CA LEU A 61 23.97 1.89 -3.86
C LEU A 61 24.52 2.90 -4.86
N ILE A 62 25.31 2.44 -5.85
CA ILE A 62 25.96 3.30 -6.85
C ILE A 62 24.94 3.92 -7.82
N THR A 63 23.95 3.15 -8.28
CA THR A 63 22.88 3.66 -9.17
C THR A 63 21.88 4.56 -8.44
N GLY A 64 21.97 4.68 -7.11
CA GLY A 64 21.05 5.49 -6.30
C GLY A 64 19.66 4.89 -6.12
N LYS A 65 19.40 3.67 -6.62
CA LYS A 65 18.12 2.97 -6.46
C LYS A 65 17.76 2.76 -4.98
N LYS A 66 18.76 2.58 -4.12
CA LYS A 66 18.58 2.55 -2.66
C LYS A 66 19.41 3.66 -2.00
N SER A 67 18.76 4.80 -1.78
CA SER A 67 19.34 6.01 -1.19
C SER A 67 18.95 6.26 0.27
N SER A 68 18.17 5.37 0.90
CA SER A 68 17.78 5.47 2.31
C SER A 68 17.47 4.12 2.95
N CYS A 69 17.31 4.10 4.28
CA CYS A 69 16.79 2.97 5.07
C CYS A 69 15.32 2.59 4.71
N GLY A 70 14.68 3.31 3.79
CA GLY A 70 13.24 3.27 3.52
C GLY A 70 12.48 4.43 4.15
N CYS A 71 13.13 5.24 5.00
CA CYS A 71 12.53 6.43 5.62
C CYS A 71 12.13 7.50 4.60
N LEU A 72 12.88 7.65 3.50
CA LEU A 72 12.62 8.72 2.53
C LEU A 72 11.18 8.65 1.98
N ARG A 73 10.74 7.43 1.61
CA ARG A 73 9.36 7.19 1.14
C ARG A 73 8.33 7.45 2.24
N LYS A 74 8.67 7.14 3.50
CA LYS A 74 7.78 7.41 4.65
C LYS A 74 7.61 8.92 4.83
N ASP A 75 8.71 9.67 4.85
CA ASP A 75 8.68 11.14 5.00
C ASP A 75 7.88 11.81 3.88
N GLU A 76 8.10 11.40 2.63
CA GLU A 76 7.35 11.91 1.48
C GLU A 76 5.86 11.58 1.58
N SER A 77 5.52 10.36 2.02
CA SER A 77 4.13 9.97 2.22
C SER A 77 3.46 10.80 3.32
N SER A 78 4.16 11.06 4.43
CA SER A 78 3.66 11.89 5.53
C SER A 78 3.42 13.33 5.09
N LYS A 79 4.35 13.93 4.36
CA LYS A 79 4.19 15.29 3.79
C LYS A 79 3.02 15.36 2.83
N ARG A 80 2.85 14.35 1.96
CA ARG A 80 1.71 14.29 1.05
C ARG A 80 0.39 14.17 1.82
N ILE A 81 0.35 13.36 2.88
CA ILE A 81 -0.85 13.24 3.74
C ILE A 81 -1.17 14.60 4.38
N GLU A 82 -0.19 15.25 4.97
CA GLU A 82 -0.36 16.57 5.61
C GLU A 82 -0.92 17.60 4.63
N GLN A 83 -0.35 17.71 3.43
CA GLN A 83 -0.83 18.62 2.38
C GLN A 83 -2.25 18.30 1.89
N THR A 84 -2.65 17.03 1.94
CA THR A 84 -3.96 16.57 1.42
C THR A 84 -5.03 16.46 2.50
N TYR A 85 -4.66 16.54 3.79
CA TYR A 85 -5.57 16.35 4.91
C TYR A 85 -6.72 17.35 4.88
N GLU A 86 -6.41 18.65 4.83
CA GLU A 86 -7.41 19.72 4.85
C GLU A 86 -8.38 19.68 3.66
N PRO A 87 -7.92 19.58 2.39
CA PRO A 87 -8.84 19.49 1.26
C PRO A 87 -9.66 18.19 1.28
N MET A 88 -9.07 17.07 1.71
CA MET A 88 -9.80 15.81 1.87
C MET A 88 -10.88 15.92 2.95
N TYR A 89 -10.54 16.49 4.11
CA TYR A 89 -11.45 16.68 5.24
C TYR A 89 -12.63 17.56 4.86
N LYS A 90 -12.39 18.72 4.23
CA LYS A 90 -13.45 19.61 3.72
C LYS A 90 -14.36 18.90 2.71
N LYS A 91 -13.79 18.15 1.77
CA LYS A 91 -14.55 17.37 0.78
C LYS A 91 -15.42 16.31 1.45
N GLN A 92 -14.88 15.55 2.40
CA GLN A 92 -15.61 14.51 3.12
C GLN A 92 -16.73 15.10 3.98
N ASN A 93 -16.47 16.20 4.69
CA ASN A 93 -17.47 16.88 5.52
C ASN A 93 -18.61 17.48 4.70
N LYS A 94 -18.31 18.08 3.55
CA LYS A 94 -19.35 18.56 2.62
C LYS A 94 -20.27 17.40 2.21
N ALA A 95 -19.69 16.25 1.90
CA ALA A 95 -20.42 15.05 1.48
C ALA A 95 -21.03 14.23 2.61
N ARG A 96 -20.83 14.61 3.88
CA ARG A 96 -21.33 13.85 5.02
C ARG A 96 -22.78 14.23 5.32
N ILE A 97 -23.65 13.22 5.33
CA ILE A 97 -25.08 13.30 5.64
C ILE A 97 -25.40 12.12 6.56
N ASP A 98 -26.04 12.38 7.71
CA ASP A 98 -26.47 11.36 8.67
C ASP A 98 -25.38 10.32 9.02
N GLY A 99 -24.14 10.79 9.20
CA GLY A 99 -22.99 9.94 9.53
C GLY A 99 -22.42 9.12 8.37
N THR A 100 -22.93 9.29 7.15
CA THR A 100 -22.52 8.58 5.94
C THR A 100 -21.98 9.54 4.88
N ILE A 101 -21.02 9.09 4.06
CA ILE A 101 -20.49 9.87 2.94
C ILE A 101 -21.33 9.58 1.70
N ALA A 102 -22.06 10.57 1.18
CA ALA A 102 -23.06 10.40 0.13
C ALA A 102 -22.49 9.83 -1.17
N TYR A 103 -21.34 10.32 -1.66
CA TYR A 103 -20.73 9.80 -2.90
C TYR A 103 -20.25 8.33 -2.78
N GLY A 104 -20.14 7.78 -1.57
CA GLY A 104 -19.77 6.38 -1.35
C GLY A 104 -20.93 5.40 -1.55
N LEU A 105 -22.18 5.89 -1.52
CA LEU A 105 -23.37 5.06 -1.67
C LEU A 105 -23.45 4.45 -3.07
N ASP A 106 -23.20 5.27 -4.10
CA ASP A 106 -23.19 4.88 -5.52
C ASP A 106 -21.81 4.44 -6.05
N ALA A 107 -20.90 4.09 -5.14
CA ALA A 107 -19.57 3.61 -5.55
C ALA A 107 -19.65 2.27 -6.28
N LYS A 108 -18.95 2.18 -7.42
CA LYS A 108 -18.83 0.96 -8.25
C LYS A 108 -18.29 -0.22 -7.45
N VAL A 109 -18.78 -1.42 -7.75
CA VAL A 109 -18.30 -2.67 -7.17
C VAL A 109 -16.88 -2.98 -7.66
N SER A 110 -16.06 -3.56 -6.78
CA SER A 110 -14.70 -4.01 -7.13
C SER A 110 -14.73 -5.08 -8.23
N LYS A 111 -13.79 -5.00 -9.17
CA LYS A 111 -13.59 -6.01 -10.24
C LYS A 111 -13.32 -7.42 -9.70
N ASN A 112 -12.83 -7.53 -8.46
CA ASN A 112 -12.57 -8.81 -7.81
C ASN A 112 -13.80 -9.43 -7.12
N SER A 113 -14.97 -8.79 -7.24
CA SER A 113 -16.21 -9.32 -6.66
C SER A 113 -16.71 -10.53 -7.44
N LYS A 114 -16.87 -11.67 -6.74
CA LYS A 114 -17.36 -12.92 -7.35
C LYS A 114 -18.81 -12.84 -7.82
N THR A 115 -19.63 -12.01 -7.17
CA THR A 115 -21.07 -11.86 -7.46
C THR A 115 -21.35 -10.63 -8.33
N GLY A 116 -20.40 -9.70 -8.45
CA GLY A 116 -20.59 -8.43 -9.15
C GLY A 116 -21.55 -7.45 -8.45
N ILE A 117 -22.14 -7.82 -7.31
CA ILE A 117 -23.20 -7.05 -6.64
C ILE A 117 -22.74 -6.60 -5.25
N LYS A 118 -22.93 -5.32 -4.94
CA LYS A 118 -22.48 -4.70 -3.67
C LYS A 118 -23.22 -5.31 -2.50
N GLY A 119 -22.48 -5.77 -1.48
CA GLY A 119 -23.10 -6.32 -0.27
C GLY A 119 -23.77 -7.68 -0.47
N VAL A 120 -23.56 -8.35 -1.62
CA VAL A 120 -24.05 -9.70 -1.88
C VAL A 120 -22.88 -10.67 -2.04
N SER A 121 -22.86 -11.75 -1.27
CA SER A 121 -21.77 -12.73 -1.32
C SER A 121 -22.26 -14.15 -1.04
N LYS A 122 -21.59 -15.15 -1.64
CA LYS A 122 -21.91 -16.57 -1.45
C LYS A 122 -21.25 -17.11 -0.17
N ASN A 123 -22.02 -17.75 0.69
CA ASN A 123 -21.57 -18.38 1.92
C ASN A 123 -21.00 -19.79 1.66
N LYS A 124 -20.32 -20.38 2.65
CA LYS A 124 -19.77 -21.75 2.57
C LYS A 124 -20.82 -22.82 2.25
N LYS A 125 -22.07 -22.62 2.68
CA LYS A 125 -23.22 -23.51 2.42
C LYS A 125 -23.84 -23.31 1.02
N GLY A 126 -23.25 -22.47 0.16
CA GLY A 126 -23.76 -22.21 -1.18
C GLY A 126 -24.84 -21.12 -1.27
N LYS A 127 -25.47 -20.71 -0.16
CA LYS A 127 -26.48 -19.64 -0.13
C LYS A 127 -25.88 -18.24 -0.30
N TYR A 128 -26.66 -17.29 -0.79
CA TYR A 128 -26.28 -15.89 -1.01
C TYR A 128 -26.75 -15.00 0.15
N ARG A 129 -25.82 -14.39 0.89
CA ARG A 129 -26.17 -13.37 1.90
C ARG A 129 -26.21 -11.98 1.26
N ALA A 130 -27.18 -11.16 1.67
CA ALA A 130 -27.26 -9.75 1.29
C ALA A 130 -27.24 -8.84 2.54
N TYR A 131 -26.51 -7.73 2.47
CA TYR A 131 -26.39 -6.77 3.56
C TYR A 131 -26.09 -5.35 3.05
N ILE A 132 -26.38 -4.35 3.88
CA ILE A 132 -25.98 -2.94 3.69
C ILE A 132 -25.17 -2.49 4.88
N ASN A 133 -24.08 -1.75 4.64
CA ASN A 133 -23.41 -0.98 5.68
C ASN A 133 -23.81 0.49 5.52
N LEU A 134 -24.39 1.07 6.56
CA LEU A 134 -24.82 2.46 6.60
C LEU A 134 -24.55 3.05 7.98
N ALA A 135 -24.03 4.28 8.07
CA ALA A 135 -23.78 4.96 9.34
C ALA A 135 -23.03 4.10 10.39
N ARG A 136 -22.04 3.29 9.94
CA ARG A 136 -21.27 2.31 10.75
C ARG A 136 -22.07 1.14 11.33
N LYS A 137 -23.31 0.92 10.89
CA LYS A 137 -24.15 -0.22 11.24
C LYS A 137 -24.33 -1.14 10.03
N GLN A 138 -24.25 -2.44 10.26
CA GLN A 138 -24.59 -3.45 9.26
C GLN A 138 -26.07 -3.83 9.38
N HIS A 139 -26.81 -3.69 8.29
CA HIS A 139 -28.19 -4.12 8.14
C HIS A 139 -28.20 -5.43 7.37
N HIS A 140 -28.58 -6.52 8.03
CA HIS A 140 -28.70 -7.84 7.42
C HIS A 140 -30.03 -7.93 6.67
N LEU A 141 -30.00 -8.19 5.36
CA LEU A 141 -31.19 -8.22 4.52
C LEU A 141 -31.77 -9.63 4.38
N GLY A 142 -30.93 -10.65 4.56
CA GLY A 142 -31.35 -12.04 4.43
C GLY A 142 -30.26 -12.95 3.85
N VAL A 143 -30.59 -14.23 3.84
CA VAL A 143 -29.83 -15.28 3.16
C VAL A 143 -30.78 -15.98 2.20
N PHE A 144 -30.40 -16.02 0.94
CA PHE A 144 -31.23 -16.44 -0.19
C PHE A 144 -30.59 -17.64 -0.89
N ASP A 145 -31.38 -18.40 -1.64
CA ASP A 145 -30.86 -19.54 -2.37
C ASP A 145 -30.30 -19.13 -3.74
N THR A 146 -30.84 -18.07 -4.34
CA THR A 146 -30.39 -17.55 -5.64
C THR A 146 -29.70 -16.18 -5.53
N LEU A 147 -28.87 -15.86 -6.54
CA LEU A 147 -28.19 -14.56 -6.62
C LEU A 147 -29.18 -13.42 -6.90
N GLU A 148 -30.21 -13.68 -7.72
CA GLU A 148 -31.21 -12.67 -8.10
C GLU A 148 -32.11 -12.28 -6.93
N GLU A 149 -32.53 -13.22 -6.08
CA GLU A 149 -33.26 -12.91 -4.83
C GLU A 149 -32.42 -12.00 -3.91
N ALA A 150 -31.14 -12.33 -3.74
CA ALA A 150 -30.23 -11.53 -2.93
C ALA A 150 -30.01 -10.13 -3.52
N LYS A 151 -30.00 -10.00 -4.85
CA LYS A 151 -29.91 -8.73 -5.58
C LYS A 151 -31.17 -7.90 -5.38
N GLU A 152 -32.34 -8.51 -5.49
CA GLU A 152 -33.62 -7.81 -5.30
C GLU A 152 -33.75 -7.28 -3.87
N ALA A 153 -33.44 -8.11 -2.87
CA ALA A 153 -33.41 -7.69 -1.47
C ALA A 153 -32.45 -6.51 -1.26
N ARG A 154 -31.27 -6.56 -1.89
CA ARG A 154 -30.29 -5.47 -1.87
C ARG A 154 -30.82 -4.19 -2.50
N ASN A 155 -31.43 -4.27 -3.68
CA ASN A 155 -31.99 -3.12 -4.41
C ASN A 155 -33.14 -2.47 -3.64
N LYS A 156 -34.03 -3.27 -3.03
CA LYS A 156 -35.12 -2.77 -2.18
C LYS A 156 -34.56 -1.96 -1.02
N ALA A 157 -33.55 -2.49 -0.35
CA ALA A 157 -32.91 -1.82 0.76
C ALA A 157 -32.10 -0.59 0.31
N GLU A 158 -31.52 -0.55 -0.89
CA GLU A 158 -30.92 0.69 -1.43
C GLU A 158 -31.96 1.80 -1.54
N LYS A 159 -33.14 1.52 -2.09
CA LYS A 159 -34.22 2.53 -2.17
C LYS A 159 -34.63 3.05 -0.79
N GLU A 160 -34.80 2.14 0.16
CA GLU A 160 -35.24 2.49 1.52
C GLU A 160 -34.18 3.31 2.28
N PHE A 161 -32.91 2.89 2.22
CA PHE A 161 -31.85 3.48 3.04
C PHE A 161 -31.04 4.57 2.34
N TYR A 162 -30.81 4.49 1.03
CA TYR A 162 -29.91 5.41 0.31
C TYR A 162 -30.66 6.61 -0.28
N ASP A 163 -31.86 6.42 -0.82
CA ASP A 163 -32.61 7.51 -1.48
C ASP A 163 -32.82 8.72 -0.56
N PRO A 164 -33.19 8.58 0.73
CA PRO A 164 -33.33 9.73 1.62
C PRO A 164 -32.04 10.52 1.80
N ILE A 165 -30.90 9.81 1.88
CA ILE A 165 -29.57 10.42 2.07
C ILE A 165 -29.12 11.13 0.79
N LEU A 166 -29.36 10.51 -0.36
CA LEU A 166 -29.01 11.08 -1.66
C LEU A 166 -29.84 12.32 -1.98
N LYS A 167 -31.12 12.37 -1.58
CA LYS A 167 -31.96 13.57 -1.69
C LYS A 167 -31.37 14.70 -0.84
N LYS A 168 -31.17 14.47 0.47
CA LYS A 168 -30.54 15.44 1.38
C LYS A 168 -29.18 15.95 0.90
N TYR A 169 -28.41 15.13 0.19
CA TYR A 169 -27.12 15.54 -0.37
C TYR A 169 -27.25 16.45 -1.60
N LYS A 170 -28.28 16.27 -2.43
CA LYS A 170 -28.54 17.12 -3.60
C LYS A 170 -29.06 18.50 -3.22
N ASP A 171 -29.76 18.58 -2.08
CA ASP A 171 -30.38 19.83 -1.59
C ASP A 171 -29.41 20.70 -0.76
N LYS A 172 -28.13 20.31 -0.64
CA LYS A 172 -27.10 20.94 0.21
C LYS A 172 -26.01 21.64 -0.60
#